data_AF-A0AAE3UKB9-F1
#
_entry.id   AF-A0AAE3UKB9-F1
#
_cell.length_a   1.000
_cell.length_b   1.000
_cell.length_c   1.000
_cell.angle_alpha   90.00
_cell.angle_beta   90.00
_cell.angle_gamma   90.00
#
_symmetry.space_group_name_H-M   'P 1'
#
loop_
_entity.id
_entity.type
_entity.pdbx_description
1 polymer ?
#
loop_
_entity_poly.entity_id
_entity_poly.type
_entity_poly.pdbx_seq_one_letter_code
_entity_poly.pdbx_strand_id
1 'polypeptide(L)'
;AQVRNIAEVTTAVANGDLSKKITVDVQGEILELKNTINTMVDQLNSFASEVTRVALEVGTEGKLGGQAKVQGVGGTWKDLTDSVNQMGSNLTAQVRNIAEVTTAVANGDLSKKITVDVAGEILELKKTINTMVDQLNSFASEVTRVALEVGTEGKLGGQAKVQGVGGTWKDLTESVNQMGSNLTAQVRNIAEVTTAVARGDLSRKITVDVKGEILELKNTINTMVDQLNSFGSEVTRVAREVGSEGKLGGQANVPGVGGTWKDLTDSVNKMASNLTAQVRNIAEVTTAVANGDLSRKIEVDVQGEILELKNTINTMVEQLRAFASEVTRVAREVGTEGKLGGQANVP
;
A
#
# COMPACT_ATOMS: atom_id res chain seq x y z
N ALA A 1 86.16 -41.99 -14.07
CA ALA A 1 84.78 -42.34 -14.47
C ALA A 1 83.75 -41.96 -13.40
N GLN A 2 83.98 -42.32 -12.13
CA GLN A 2 83.03 -42.13 -11.02
C GLN A 2 82.65 -40.65 -10.77
N VAL A 3 83.63 -39.74 -10.64
CA VAL A 3 83.37 -38.30 -10.41
C VAL A 3 82.65 -37.63 -11.58
N ARG A 4 82.90 -38.09 -12.82
CA ARG A 4 82.27 -37.53 -14.02
C ARG A 4 80.76 -37.83 -14.06
N ASN A 5 80.34 -39.03 -13.66
CA ASN A 5 78.91 -39.37 -13.60
C ASN A 5 78.19 -38.62 -12.47
N ILE A 6 78.85 -38.43 -11.32
CA ILE A 6 78.34 -37.57 -10.25
C ILE A 6 78.13 -36.14 -10.78
N ALA A 7 79.14 -35.57 -11.44
CA ALA A 7 79.06 -34.23 -12.02
C ALA A 7 77.94 -34.11 -13.08
N GLU A 8 77.77 -35.12 -13.94
CA GLU A 8 76.68 -35.16 -14.92
C GLU A 8 75.30 -35.16 -14.25
N VAL A 9 75.10 -35.99 -13.22
CA VAL A 9 73.82 -36.06 -12.48
C VAL A 9 73.55 -34.77 -11.71
N THR A 10 74.54 -34.23 -10.99
CA THR A 10 74.35 -32.96 -10.26
C THR A 10 74.13 -31.78 -11.21
N THR A 11 74.74 -31.80 -12.40
CA THR A 11 74.46 -30.79 -13.45
C THR A 11 73.06 -30.94 -14.01
N ALA A 12 72.58 -32.16 -14.24
CA ALA A 12 71.21 -32.43 -14.68
C ALA A 12 70.19 -31.93 -13.65
N VAL A 13 70.40 -32.25 -12.37
CA VAL A 13 69.56 -31.79 -11.25
C VAL A 13 69.55 -30.27 -11.14
N ALA A 14 70.72 -29.63 -11.28
CA ALA A 14 70.81 -28.17 -11.28
C ALA A 14 70.05 -27.51 -12.45
N ASN A 15 69.92 -28.21 -13.58
CA ASN A 15 69.12 -27.79 -14.73
C ASN A 15 67.64 -28.21 -14.64
N GLY A 16 67.22 -28.83 -13.53
CA GLY A 16 65.84 -29.28 -13.30
C GLY A 16 65.49 -30.67 -13.89
N ASP A 17 66.45 -31.40 -14.45
CA ASP A 17 66.25 -32.80 -14.89
C ASP A 17 66.47 -33.75 -13.70
N LEU A 18 65.35 -34.11 -13.05
CA LEU A 18 65.29 -35.02 -11.91
C LEU A 18 65.14 -36.50 -12.32
N SER A 19 65.25 -36.81 -13.61
CA SER A 19 65.18 -38.20 -14.12
C SER A 19 66.51 -38.96 -14.02
N LYS A 20 67.62 -38.25 -13.82
CA LYS A 20 68.97 -38.81 -13.81
C LYS A 20 69.38 -39.29 -12.42
N LYS A 21 69.99 -40.47 -12.36
CA LYS A 21 70.62 -41.03 -11.15
C LYS A 21 72.05 -41.44 -11.39
N ILE A 22 72.84 -41.44 -10.32
CA ILE A 22 74.19 -42.00 -10.33
C ILE A 22 74.05 -43.51 -10.37
N THR A 23 74.53 -44.13 -11.44
CA THR A 23 74.42 -45.59 -11.68
C THR A 23 75.75 -46.31 -11.58
N VAL A 24 76.87 -45.58 -11.68
CA VAL A 24 78.23 -46.16 -11.60
C VAL A 24 78.45 -46.95 -10.31
N ASP A 25 79.20 -48.04 -10.43
CA ASP A 25 79.54 -48.91 -9.30
C ASP A 25 80.70 -48.30 -8.50
N VAL A 26 80.46 -48.10 -7.20
CA VAL A 26 81.29 -47.30 -6.30
C VAL A 26 81.29 -47.96 -4.92
N GLN A 27 82.40 -47.82 -4.19
CA GLN A 27 82.58 -48.40 -2.86
C GLN A 27 83.11 -47.33 -1.89
N GLY A 28 83.00 -47.59 -0.59
CA GLY A 28 83.44 -46.67 0.47
C GLY A 28 82.66 -45.35 0.46
N GLU A 29 83.33 -44.23 0.72
CA GLU A 29 82.73 -42.89 0.84
C GLU A 29 82.00 -42.44 -0.45
N ILE A 30 82.43 -42.90 -1.63
CA ILE A 30 81.76 -42.56 -2.89
C ILE A 30 80.40 -43.27 -3.01
N LEU A 31 80.23 -44.45 -2.41
CA LEU A 31 78.92 -45.12 -2.33
C LEU A 31 77.95 -44.34 -1.44
N GLU A 32 78.43 -43.82 -0.33
CA GLU A 32 77.65 -42.98 0.57
C GLU A 32 77.22 -41.68 -0.12
N LEU A 33 78.14 -41.04 -0.88
CA LEU A 33 77.84 -39.87 -1.70
C LEU A 33 76.80 -40.18 -2.79
N LYS A 34 76.96 -41.30 -3.51
CA LYS A 34 75.99 -41.78 -4.52
C LYS A 34 74.59 -41.94 -3.91
N ASN A 35 74.50 -42.61 -2.77
CA ASN A 35 73.23 -42.86 -2.11
C ASN A 35 72.58 -41.55 -1.62
N THR A 36 73.39 -40.64 -1.07
CA THR A 36 72.92 -39.33 -0.61
C THR A 36 72.39 -38.49 -1.77
N ILE A 37 73.14 -38.38 -2.87
CA ILE A 37 72.71 -37.63 -4.06
C ILE A 37 71.47 -38.28 -4.68
N ASN A 38 71.44 -39.60 -4.86
CA ASN A 38 70.27 -40.27 -5.43
C ASN A 38 69.01 -40.09 -4.55
N THR A 39 69.16 -40.10 -3.22
CA THR A 39 68.05 -39.82 -2.29
C THR A 39 67.59 -38.37 -2.42
N MET A 40 68.51 -37.41 -2.57
CA MET A 40 68.16 -36.01 -2.84
C MET A 40 67.38 -35.86 -4.15
N VAL A 41 67.80 -36.55 -5.23
CA VAL A 41 67.07 -36.54 -6.51
C VAL A 41 65.66 -37.11 -6.34
N ASP A 42 65.51 -38.22 -5.61
CA ASP A 42 64.20 -38.82 -5.35
C ASP A 42 63.28 -37.89 -4.56
N GLN A 43 63.78 -37.23 -3.52
CA GLN A 43 63.03 -36.25 -2.74
C GLN A 43 62.62 -35.04 -3.58
N LEU A 44 63.54 -34.50 -4.38
CA LEU A 44 63.27 -33.39 -5.31
C LEU A 44 62.19 -33.77 -6.33
N ASN A 45 62.29 -34.96 -6.91
CA ASN A 45 61.35 -35.42 -7.93
C ASN A 45 59.95 -35.63 -7.35
N SER A 46 59.88 -36.26 -6.17
CA SER A 46 58.61 -36.45 -5.45
C SER A 46 57.98 -35.12 -5.05
N PHE A 47 58.76 -34.18 -4.52
CA PHE A 47 58.26 -32.85 -4.16
C PHE A 47 57.77 -32.07 -5.39
N ALA A 48 58.53 -32.05 -6.49
CA ALA A 48 58.17 -31.34 -7.71
C ALA A 48 56.87 -31.89 -8.32
N SER A 49 56.73 -33.21 -8.42
CA SER A 49 55.49 -33.84 -8.89
C SER A 49 54.29 -33.44 -8.02
N GLU A 50 54.51 -33.39 -6.72
CA GLU A 50 53.42 -33.24 -5.76
C GLU A 50 52.96 -31.81 -5.59
N VAL A 51 53.89 -30.84 -5.61
CA VAL A 51 53.56 -29.42 -5.70
C VAL A 51 52.85 -29.12 -7.02
N THR A 52 53.31 -29.71 -8.14
CA THR A 52 52.64 -29.53 -9.45
C THR A 52 51.21 -30.05 -9.41
N ARG A 53 50.99 -31.24 -8.82
CA ARG A 53 49.65 -31.81 -8.67
C ARG A 53 48.74 -30.93 -7.83
N VAL A 54 49.18 -30.50 -6.64
CA VAL A 54 48.39 -29.64 -5.74
C VAL A 54 48.10 -28.28 -6.39
N ALA A 55 49.06 -27.70 -7.10
CA ALA A 55 48.87 -26.45 -7.81
C ALA A 55 47.81 -26.58 -8.91
N LEU A 56 47.80 -27.68 -9.67
CA LEU A 56 46.77 -27.94 -10.67
C LEU A 56 45.40 -28.18 -10.04
N GLU A 57 45.31 -29.04 -9.02
CA GLU A 57 44.06 -29.37 -8.35
C GLU A 57 43.39 -28.14 -7.70
N VAL A 58 44.14 -27.39 -6.89
CA VAL A 58 43.61 -26.25 -6.13
C VAL A 58 43.53 -24.99 -6.99
N GLY A 59 44.53 -24.74 -7.83
CA GLY A 59 44.64 -23.50 -8.60
C GLY A 59 43.90 -23.50 -9.94
N THR A 60 43.78 -24.65 -10.60
CA THR A 60 43.22 -24.73 -11.97
C THR A 60 41.92 -25.51 -12.02
N GLU A 61 41.86 -26.68 -11.39
CA GLU A 61 40.70 -27.57 -11.45
C GLU A 61 39.61 -27.22 -10.43
N GLY A 62 39.93 -26.39 -9.42
CA GLY A 62 39.01 -26.03 -8.35
C GLY A 62 38.69 -27.18 -7.38
N LYS A 63 39.49 -28.25 -7.38
CA LYS A 63 39.40 -29.36 -6.43
C LYS A 63 40.03 -28.96 -5.10
N LEU A 64 39.23 -28.29 -4.27
CA LEU A 64 39.66 -27.79 -2.97
C LEU A 64 39.89 -28.93 -1.95
N GLY A 65 41.05 -28.89 -1.27
CA GLY A 65 41.44 -29.86 -0.23
C GLY A 65 42.63 -30.75 -0.60
N GLY A 66 43.23 -30.55 -1.78
CA GLY A 66 44.47 -31.22 -2.17
C GLY A 66 45.62 -30.86 -1.22
N GLN A 67 46.38 -31.87 -0.78
CA GLN A 67 47.58 -31.73 0.05
C GLN A 67 48.73 -32.49 -0.59
N ALA A 68 49.92 -31.91 -0.52
CA ALA A 68 51.16 -32.53 -0.94
C ALA A 68 51.63 -33.55 0.11
N LYS A 69 51.85 -34.78 -0.34
CA LYS A 69 52.39 -35.87 0.48
C LYS A 69 53.74 -36.32 -0.06
N VAL A 70 54.81 -35.80 0.53
CA VAL A 70 56.19 -36.20 0.19
C VAL A 70 56.73 -37.10 1.30
N GLN A 71 57.11 -38.33 0.97
CA GLN A 71 57.62 -39.29 1.97
C GLN A 71 59.10 -39.03 2.28
N GLY A 72 59.49 -39.22 3.54
CA GLY A 72 60.90 -39.19 3.95
C GLY A 72 61.56 -37.81 3.92
N VAL A 73 60.79 -36.71 3.87
CA VAL A 73 61.32 -35.34 3.93
C VAL A 73 61.53 -34.87 5.36
N GLY A 74 62.67 -34.23 5.61
CA GLY A 74 63.03 -33.58 6.87
C GLY A 74 63.72 -32.24 6.60
N GLY A 75 63.90 -31.43 7.65
CA GLY A 75 64.45 -30.08 7.52
C GLY A 75 63.63 -29.21 6.56
N THR A 76 64.30 -28.42 5.73
CA THR A 76 63.67 -27.45 4.81
C THR A 76 62.63 -28.07 3.86
N TRP A 77 62.79 -29.33 3.45
CA TRP A 77 61.82 -30.00 2.59
C TRP A 77 60.47 -30.24 3.28
N LYS A 78 60.52 -30.54 4.58
CA LYS A 78 59.32 -30.65 5.40
C LYS A 78 58.67 -29.27 5.55
N ASP A 79 59.45 -28.25 5.86
CA ASP A 79 58.95 -26.88 6.03
C ASP A 79 58.26 -26.36 4.75
N LEU A 80 58.83 -26.64 3.57
CA LEU A 80 58.23 -26.29 2.29
C LEU A 80 56.93 -27.07 2.01
N THR A 81 56.92 -28.38 2.29
CA THR A 81 55.73 -29.22 2.13
C THR A 81 54.59 -28.74 3.05
N ASP A 82 54.92 -28.47 4.31
CA ASP A 82 53.98 -27.95 5.30
C ASP A 82 53.46 -26.56 4.90
N SER A 83 54.32 -25.70 4.33
CA SER A 83 53.92 -24.37 3.84
C SER A 83 52.96 -24.43 2.65
N VAL A 84 53.22 -25.30 1.67
CA VAL A 84 52.31 -25.52 0.52
C VAL A 84 50.97 -26.07 1.00
N ASN A 85 50.99 -27.01 1.94
CA ASN A 85 49.78 -27.57 2.53
C ASN A 85 48.98 -26.53 3.32
N GLN A 86 49.65 -25.67 4.08
CA GLN A 86 49.01 -24.59 4.81
C GLN A 86 48.34 -23.59 3.85
N MET A 87 49.04 -23.22 2.77
CA MET A 87 48.50 -22.35 1.72
C MET A 87 47.25 -22.98 1.07
N GLY A 88 47.34 -24.23 0.64
CA GLY A 88 46.22 -24.94 0.01
C GLY A 88 45.03 -25.12 0.95
N SER A 89 45.27 -25.42 2.23
CA SER A 89 44.24 -25.54 3.26
C SER A 89 43.54 -24.20 3.54
N ASN A 90 44.31 -23.11 3.66
CA ASN A 90 43.77 -21.77 3.88
C ASN A 90 42.87 -21.34 2.71
N LEU A 91 43.36 -21.46 1.46
CA LEU A 91 42.58 -21.12 0.27
C LEU A 91 41.32 -21.97 0.14
N THR A 92 41.43 -23.28 0.41
CA THR A 92 40.30 -24.21 0.42
C THR A 92 39.22 -23.79 1.41
N ALA A 93 39.60 -23.51 2.66
CA ALA A 93 38.65 -23.11 3.70
C ALA A 93 37.98 -21.77 3.36
N GLN A 94 38.75 -20.82 2.86
CA GLN A 94 38.27 -19.49 2.48
C GLN A 94 37.25 -19.55 1.34
N VAL A 95 37.59 -20.20 0.23
CA VAL A 95 36.70 -20.29 -0.94
C VAL A 95 35.45 -21.11 -0.62
N ARG A 96 35.57 -22.20 0.14
CA ARG A 96 34.42 -23.02 0.51
C ARG A 96 33.43 -22.27 1.41
N ASN A 97 33.93 -21.46 2.35
CA ASN A 97 33.06 -20.65 3.21
C ASN A 97 32.38 -19.49 2.44
N ILE A 98 33.10 -18.86 1.51
CA ILE A 98 32.50 -17.87 0.59
C ILE A 98 31.36 -18.52 -0.20
N ALA A 99 31.62 -19.67 -0.82
CA ALA A 99 30.63 -20.39 -1.62
C ALA A 99 29.38 -20.77 -0.80
N GLU A 100 29.55 -21.22 0.44
CA GLU A 100 28.44 -21.54 1.35
C GLU A 100 27.56 -20.30 1.61
N VAL A 101 28.18 -19.17 1.97
CA VAL A 101 27.46 -17.93 2.28
C VAL A 101 26.78 -17.36 1.04
N THR A 102 27.43 -17.32 -0.10
CA THR A 102 26.81 -16.83 -1.35
C THR A 102 25.67 -17.75 -1.81
N THR A 103 25.78 -19.06 -1.57
CA THR A 103 24.68 -20.01 -1.85
C THR A 103 23.50 -19.79 -0.90
N ALA A 104 23.77 -19.55 0.39
CA ALA A 104 22.73 -19.23 1.37
C ALA A 104 21.97 -17.95 0.98
N VAL A 105 22.70 -16.89 0.63
CA VAL A 105 22.13 -15.62 0.16
C VAL A 105 21.28 -15.80 -1.09
N ALA A 106 21.75 -16.59 -2.06
CA ALA A 106 20.99 -16.90 -3.28
C ALA A 106 19.68 -17.66 -2.98
N ASN A 107 19.67 -18.47 -1.91
CA ASN A 107 18.46 -19.16 -1.43
C ASN A 107 17.61 -18.31 -0.47
N GLY A 108 17.97 -17.05 -0.23
CA GLY A 108 17.25 -16.13 0.67
C GLY A 108 17.59 -16.25 2.16
N ASP A 109 18.57 -17.08 2.54
CA ASP A 109 19.08 -17.14 3.91
C ASP A 109 20.15 -16.06 4.13
N LEU A 110 19.70 -14.92 4.68
CA LEU A 110 20.56 -13.77 4.99
C LEU A 110 21.14 -13.83 6.42
N SER A 111 20.97 -14.95 7.13
CA SER A 111 21.52 -15.13 8.48
C SER A 111 23.00 -15.56 8.45
N LYS A 112 23.47 -16.07 7.31
CA LYS A 112 24.83 -16.61 7.13
C LYS A 112 25.82 -15.51 6.81
N LYS A 113 26.99 -15.57 7.45
CA LYS A 113 28.13 -14.67 7.20
C LYS A 113 29.42 -15.45 7.04
N ILE A 114 30.37 -14.85 6.34
CA ILE A 114 31.74 -15.35 6.30
C ILE A 114 32.36 -15.08 7.66
N THR A 115 32.75 -16.14 8.36
CA THR A 115 33.30 -16.06 9.73
C THR A 115 34.77 -16.45 9.81
N VAL A 116 35.27 -17.22 8.83
CA VAL A 116 36.66 -17.68 8.76
C VAL A 116 37.65 -16.53 8.90
N ASP A 117 38.75 -16.78 9.62
CA ASP A 117 39.80 -15.79 9.83
C ASP A 117 40.65 -15.64 8.55
N VAL A 118 40.79 -14.41 8.10
CA VAL A 118 41.34 -14.06 6.78
C VAL A 118 42.07 -12.74 6.87
N ALA A 119 43.11 -12.60 6.04
CA ALA A 119 43.93 -11.40 5.96
C ALA A 119 44.07 -10.92 4.51
N GLY A 120 44.59 -9.71 4.34
CA GLY A 120 44.84 -9.11 3.02
C GLY A 120 43.56 -8.97 2.18
N GLU A 121 43.66 -9.28 0.89
CA GLU A 121 42.57 -9.15 -0.08
C GLU A 121 41.34 -10.01 0.26
N ILE A 122 41.56 -11.19 0.88
CA ILE A 122 40.45 -12.06 1.29
C ILE A 122 39.67 -11.44 2.46
N LEU A 123 40.32 -10.66 3.32
CA LEU A 123 39.63 -9.89 4.37
C LEU A 123 38.75 -8.80 3.77
N GLU A 124 39.22 -8.12 2.74
CA GLU A 124 38.42 -7.14 2.02
C GLU A 124 37.21 -7.80 1.35
N LEU A 125 37.40 -8.95 0.69
CA LEU A 125 36.32 -9.74 0.11
C LEU A 125 35.29 -10.17 1.17
N LYS A 126 35.75 -10.70 2.31
CA LYS A 126 34.89 -11.04 3.47
C LYS A 126 34.06 -9.85 3.92
N LYS A 127 34.69 -8.67 4.08
CA LYS A 127 33.99 -7.44 4.49
C LYS A 127 32.94 -7.03 3.46
N THR A 128 33.28 -7.05 2.19
CA THR A 128 32.37 -6.68 1.10
C THR A 128 31.15 -7.60 1.04
N ILE A 129 31.36 -8.92 1.08
CA ILE A 129 30.26 -9.90 1.06
C ILE A 129 29.41 -9.76 2.33
N ASN A 130 30.01 -9.70 3.52
CA ASN A 130 29.25 -9.56 4.76
C ASN A 130 28.45 -8.24 4.80
N THR A 131 28.99 -7.14 4.26
CA THR A 131 28.27 -5.87 4.13
C THR A 131 27.09 -5.99 3.18
N MET A 132 27.24 -6.71 2.06
CA MET A 132 26.15 -6.98 1.14
C MET A 132 25.05 -7.82 1.81
N VAL A 133 25.40 -8.84 2.60
CA VAL A 133 24.43 -9.61 3.40
C VAL A 133 23.69 -8.71 4.39
N ASP A 134 24.41 -7.83 5.09
CA ASP A 134 23.81 -6.90 6.05
C ASP A 134 22.83 -5.92 5.40
N GLN A 135 23.19 -5.38 4.23
CA GLN A 135 22.32 -4.49 3.46
C GLN A 135 21.06 -5.21 2.98
N LEU A 136 21.20 -6.43 2.45
CA LEU A 136 20.07 -7.27 2.04
C LEU A 136 19.12 -7.57 3.21
N ASN A 137 19.69 -7.95 4.36
CA ASN A 137 18.90 -8.33 5.53
C ASN A 137 18.14 -7.13 6.11
N SER A 138 18.80 -5.97 6.17
CA SER A 138 18.19 -4.71 6.58
C SER A 138 17.07 -4.29 5.64
N PHE A 139 17.29 -4.35 4.32
CA PHE A 139 16.27 -4.06 3.33
C PHE A 139 15.07 -5.00 3.42
N ALA A 140 15.30 -6.32 3.51
CA ALA A 140 14.23 -7.30 3.61
C ALA A 140 13.37 -7.11 4.87
N SER A 141 14.01 -6.86 6.01
CA SER A 141 13.33 -6.57 7.28
C SER A 141 12.47 -5.30 7.15
N GLU A 142 13.01 -4.27 6.54
CA GLU A 142 12.37 -2.97 6.44
C GLU A 142 11.20 -2.94 5.45
N VAL A 143 11.34 -3.62 4.31
CA VAL A 143 10.22 -3.81 3.36
C VAL A 143 9.10 -4.62 4.01
N THR A 144 9.44 -5.68 4.75
CA THR A 144 8.44 -6.49 5.46
C THR A 144 7.69 -5.65 6.50
N ARG A 145 8.42 -4.82 7.26
CA ARG A 145 7.83 -3.92 8.26
C ARG A 145 6.88 -2.89 7.62
N VAL A 146 7.31 -2.20 6.56
CA VAL A 146 6.49 -1.18 5.87
C VAL A 146 5.26 -1.82 5.23
N ALA A 147 5.39 -3.00 4.63
CA ALA A 147 4.27 -3.74 4.06
C ALA A 147 3.23 -4.11 5.13
N LEU A 148 3.68 -4.54 6.32
CA LEU A 148 2.79 -4.85 7.43
C LEU A 148 2.10 -3.57 7.95
N GLU A 149 2.87 -2.52 8.24
CA GLU A 149 2.34 -1.27 8.80
C GLU A 149 1.34 -0.59 7.86
N VAL A 150 1.72 -0.36 6.60
CA VAL A 150 0.88 0.40 5.64
C VAL A 150 -0.20 -0.49 5.03
N GLY A 151 0.14 -1.73 4.68
CA GLY A 151 -0.76 -2.63 3.95
C GLY A 151 -1.72 -3.42 4.84
N THR A 152 -1.31 -3.82 6.04
CA THR A 152 -2.10 -4.73 6.90
C THR A 152 -2.66 -4.02 8.12
N GLU A 153 -1.83 -3.27 8.85
CA GLU A 153 -2.23 -2.60 10.09
C GLU A 153 -2.90 -1.24 9.87
N GLY A 154 -2.80 -0.68 8.67
CA GLY A 154 -3.34 0.65 8.34
C GLY A 154 -2.62 1.80 9.05
N LYS A 155 -1.41 1.58 9.56
CA LYS A 155 -0.53 2.62 10.13
C LYS A 155 0.10 3.42 8.99
N LEU A 156 -0.63 4.42 8.53
CA LEU A 156 -0.24 5.26 7.40
C LEU A 156 0.94 6.20 7.76
N GLY A 157 1.96 6.23 6.90
CA GLY A 157 3.16 7.06 7.05
C GLY A 157 4.43 6.29 7.39
N GLY A 158 4.36 4.96 7.47
CA GLY A 158 5.54 4.10 7.56
C GLY A 158 6.46 4.28 6.34
N GLN A 159 7.75 4.45 6.59
CA GLN A 159 8.78 4.57 5.56
C GLN A 159 9.94 3.64 5.87
N ALA A 160 10.50 3.04 4.83
CA ALA A 160 11.68 2.23 4.87
C ALA A 160 12.93 3.10 5.03
N LYS A 161 13.75 2.78 6.04
CA LYS A 161 15.03 3.41 6.35
C LYS A 161 16.13 2.36 6.35
N VAL A 162 16.77 2.18 5.20
CA VAL A 162 17.91 1.30 5.07
C VAL A 162 19.19 2.13 5.07
N GLN A 163 20.10 1.87 6.02
CA GLN A 163 21.34 2.63 6.14
C GLN A 163 22.40 2.14 5.14
N GLY A 164 23.22 3.06 4.64
CA GLY A 164 24.39 2.72 3.81
C GLY A 164 24.06 2.17 2.43
N VAL A 165 22.81 2.32 1.95
CA VAL A 165 22.41 1.90 0.60
C VAL A 165 22.74 2.97 -0.44
N GLY A 166 23.26 2.53 -1.57
CA GLY A 166 23.53 3.34 -2.76
C GLY A 166 23.12 2.59 -4.03
N GLY A 167 23.09 3.29 -5.16
CA GLY A 167 22.66 2.72 -6.44
C GLY A 167 21.26 2.09 -6.37
N THR A 168 21.10 0.90 -6.96
CA THR A 168 19.82 0.19 -7.05
C THR A 168 19.13 -0.01 -5.70
N TRP A 169 19.88 -0.21 -4.62
CA TRP A 169 19.30 -0.38 -3.27
C TRP A 169 18.61 0.88 -2.77
N LYS A 170 19.19 2.05 -3.07
CA LYS A 170 18.59 3.33 -2.75
C LYS A 170 17.32 3.54 -3.58
N ASP A 171 17.39 3.29 -4.88
CA ASP A 171 16.26 3.45 -5.80
C ASP A 171 15.06 2.56 -5.40
N LEU A 172 15.33 1.32 -4.98
CA LEU A 172 14.30 0.41 -4.47
C LEU A 172 13.69 0.91 -3.15
N THR A 173 14.52 1.39 -2.22
CA THR A 173 14.05 1.96 -0.94
C THR A 173 13.17 3.19 -1.18
N GLU A 174 13.58 4.08 -2.09
CA GLU A 174 12.81 5.25 -2.49
C GLU A 174 11.50 4.88 -3.18
N SER A 175 11.51 3.84 -4.02
CA SER A 175 10.30 3.34 -4.69
C SER A 175 9.27 2.79 -3.69
N VAL A 176 9.69 2.01 -2.70
CA VAL A 176 8.82 1.52 -1.61
C VAL A 176 8.27 2.69 -0.80
N ASN A 177 9.11 3.67 -0.49
CA ASN A 177 8.69 4.88 0.23
C ASN A 177 7.70 5.73 -0.57
N GLN A 178 7.89 5.87 -1.88
CA GLN A 178 6.98 6.58 -2.75
C GLN A 178 5.62 5.88 -2.81
N MET A 179 5.61 4.55 -2.91
CA MET A 179 4.39 3.75 -2.87
C MET A 179 3.65 3.94 -1.55
N GLY A 180 4.34 3.79 -0.42
CA GLY A 180 3.75 3.95 0.91
C GLY A 180 3.24 5.37 1.18
N SER A 181 3.98 6.39 0.73
CA SER A 181 3.58 7.80 0.84
C SER A 181 2.35 8.12 0.00
N ASN A 182 2.31 7.65 -1.25
CA ASN A 182 1.15 7.84 -2.14
C ASN A 182 -0.11 7.20 -1.55
N LEU A 183 -0.04 5.93 -1.13
CA LEU A 183 -1.18 5.24 -0.50
C LEU A 183 -1.62 5.95 0.77
N THR A 184 -0.67 6.36 1.62
CA THR A 184 -0.93 7.12 2.84
C THR A 184 -1.68 8.43 2.56
N ALA A 185 -1.19 9.23 1.61
CA ALA A 185 -1.81 10.51 1.27
C ALA A 185 -3.22 10.32 0.71
N GLN A 186 -3.40 9.32 -0.17
CA GLN A 186 -4.67 9.00 -0.81
C GLN A 186 -5.73 8.58 0.22
N VAL A 187 -5.42 7.58 1.04
CA VAL A 187 -6.34 7.06 2.06
C VAL A 187 -6.67 8.12 3.11
N ARG A 188 -5.67 8.90 3.55
CA ARG A 188 -5.89 9.97 4.54
C ARG A 188 -6.80 11.08 3.99
N ASN A 189 -6.66 11.47 2.72
CA ASN A 189 -7.54 12.47 2.12
C ASN A 189 -8.98 11.96 1.97
N ILE A 190 -9.16 10.69 1.58
CA ILE A 190 -10.48 10.05 1.53
C ILE A 190 -11.13 10.02 2.92
N ALA A 191 -10.37 9.58 3.94
CA ALA A 191 -10.86 9.53 5.32
C ALA A 191 -11.27 10.91 5.83
N GLU A 192 -10.52 11.95 5.48
CA GLU A 192 -10.81 13.32 5.88
C GLU A 192 -12.11 13.84 5.25
N VAL A 193 -12.30 13.65 3.95
CA VAL A 193 -13.51 14.08 3.23
C VAL A 193 -14.73 13.30 3.70
N THR A 194 -14.63 11.98 3.84
CA THR A 194 -15.74 11.15 4.34
C THR A 194 -16.11 11.47 5.78
N THR A 195 -15.13 11.81 6.63
CA THR A 195 -15.40 12.32 8.00
C THR A 195 -16.11 13.66 7.97
N ALA A 196 -15.75 14.57 7.06
CA ALA A 196 -16.42 15.86 6.91
C ALA A 196 -17.88 15.69 6.47
N VAL A 197 -18.12 14.83 5.48
CA VAL A 197 -19.47 14.47 5.01
C VAL A 197 -20.30 13.89 6.15
N ALA A 198 -19.73 12.99 6.97
CA ALA A 198 -20.41 12.43 8.12
C ALA A 198 -20.77 13.49 9.19
N ARG A 199 -20.05 14.61 9.24
CA ARG A 199 -20.35 15.77 10.10
C ARG A 199 -21.26 16.81 9.43
N GLY A 200 -21.73 16.55 8.22
CA GLY A 200 -22.59 17.46 7.45
C GLY A 200 -21.84 18.56 6.69
N ASP A 201 -20.51 18.54 6.67
CA ASP A 201 -19.72 19.47 5.85
C ASP A 201 -19.54 18.90 4.44
N LEU A 202 -20.43 19.35 3.54
CA LEU A 202 -20.48 18.95 2.14
C LEU A 202 -19.67 19.89 1.22
N SER A 203 -18.93 20.86 1.80
CA SER A 203 -18.06 21.76 1.03
C SER A 203 -16.74 21.10 0.63
N ARG A 204 -16.41 19.97 1.26
CA ARG A 204 -15.12 19.29 1.11
C ARG A 204 -15.16 18.24 0.01
N LYS A 205 -14.11 18.24 -0.83
CA LYS A 205 -13.91 17.25 -1.89
C LYS A 205 -12.51 16.67 -1.82
N ILE A 206 -12.38 15.47 -2.39
CA ILE A 206 -11.07 14.86 -2.61
C ILE A 206 -10.42 15.60 -3.79
N THR A 207 -9.28 16.24 -3.54
CA THR A 207 -8.56 17.06 -4.53
C THR A 207 -7.25 16.46 -4.99
N VAL A 208 -6.68 15.53 -4.21
CA VAL A 208 -5.39 14.88 -4.50
C VAL A 208 -5.38 14.26 -5.90
N ASP A 209 -4.25 14.38 -6.60
CA ASP A 209 -4.06 13.76 -7.91
C ASP A 209 -3.88 12.25 -7.76
N VAL A 210 -4.73 11.50 -8.45
CA VAL A 210 -4.83 10.04 -8.30
C VAL A 210 -5.16 9.42 -9.65
N LYS A 211 -4.76 8.16 -9.82
CA LYS A 211 -4.90 7.43 -11.08
C LYS A 211 -5.50 6.05 -10.82
N GLY A 212 -5.99 5.39 -11.87
CA GLY A 212 -6.54 4.05 -11.80
C GLY A 212 -7.76 3.96 -10.86
N GLU A 213 -7.84 2.87 -10.09
CA GLU A 213 -8.97 2.58 -9.19
C GLU A 213 -9.18 3.68 -8.13
N ILE A 214 -8.11 4.33 -7.66
CA ILE A 214 -8.23 5.43 -6.69
C ILE A 214 -8.87 6.67 -7.33
N LEU A 215 -8.70 6.90 -8.63
CA LEU A 215 -9.40 7.96 -9.35
C LEU A 215 -10.89 7.68 -9.46
N GLU A 216 -11.28 6.43 -9.74
CA GLU A 216 -12.68 6.02 -9.76
C GLU A 216 -13.32 6.19 -8.37
N LEU A 217 -12.61 5.81 -7.31
CA LEU A 217 -13.06 6.02 -5.93
C LEU A 217 -13.21 7.52 -5.61
N LYS A 218 -12.23 8.35 -5.96
CA LYS A 218 -12.31 9.82 -5.84
C LYS A 218 -13.54 10.38 -6.53
N ASN A 219 -13.78 9.99 -7.78
CA ASN A 219 -14.90 10.48 -8.57
C ASN A 219 -16.25 10.04 -8.00
N THR A 220 -16.32 8.80 -7.51
CA THR A 220 -17.52 8.25 -6.88
C THR A 220 -17.85 9.01 -5.60
N ILE A 221 -16.87 9.22 -4.72
CA ILE A 221 -17.08 9.97 -3.47
C ILE A 221 -17.43 11.43 -3.76
N ASN A 222 -16.72 12.09 -4.68
CA ASN A 222 -17.01 13.49 -5.04
C ASN A 222 -18.41 13.65 -5.65
N THR A 223 -18.85 12.71 -6.49
CA THR A 223 -20.22 12.69 -7.04
C THR A 223 -21.26 12.53 -5.92
N MET A 224 -20.99 11.64 -4.95
CA MET A 224 -21.87 11.46 -3.79
C MET A 224 -21.96 12.74 -2.93
N VAL A 225 -20.84 13.44 -2.71
CA VAL A 225 -20.82 14.75 -2.04
C VAL A 225 -21.67 15.78 -2.80
N ASP A 226 -21.55 15.84 -4.13
CA ASP A 226 -22.31 16.77 -4.96
C ASP A 226 -23.81 16.50 -4.93
N GLN A 227 -24.21 15.22 -4.96
CA GLN A 227 -25.61 14.80 -4.85
C GLN A 227 -26.18 15.16 -3.47
N LEU A 228 -25.44 14.89 -2.39
CA LEU A 228 -25.83 15.27 -1.03
C LEU A 228 -26.00 16.79 -0.89
N ASN A 229 -25.06 17.56 -1.41
CA ASN A 229 -25.07 19.01 -1.30
C ASN A 229 -26.25 19.63 -2.07
N SER A 230 -26.50 19.11 -3.28
CA SER A 230 -27.64 19.53 -4.11
C SER A 230 -28.97 19.18 -3.44
N PHE A 231 -29.09 17.96 -2.90
CA PHE A 231 -30.28 17.55 -2.17
C PHE A 231 -30.53 18.40 -0.92
N GLY A 232 -29.50 18.61 -0.08
CA GLY A 232 -29.62 19.42 1.13
C GLY A 232 -30.02 20.87 0.82
N SER A 233 -29.47 21.45 -0.26
CA SER A 233 -29.82 22.79 -0.72
C SER A 233 -31.28 22.86 -1.19
N GLU A 234 -31.73 21.90 -2.00
CA GLU A 234 -33.10 21.87 -2.53
C GLU A 234 -34.15 21.64 -1.44
N VAL A 235 -33.90 20.73 -0.50
CA VAL A 235 -34.80 20.52 0.63
C VAL A 235 -34.90 21.78 1.48
N THR A 236 -33.77 22.44 1.77
CA THR A 236 -33.76 23.70 2.53
C THR A 236 -34.53 24.79 1.80
N ARG A 237 -34.36 24.89 0.47
CA ARG A 237 -35.06 25.87 -0.37
C ARG A 237 -36.57 25.64 -0.36
N VAL A 238 -37.03 24.41 -0.60
CA VAL A 238 -38.46 24.07 -0.62
C VAL A 238 -39.09 24.27 0.76
N ALA A 239 -38.41 23.87 1.83
CA ALA A 239 -38.88 24.09 3.19
C ALA A 239 -39.05 25.58 3.50
N ARG A 240 -38.11 26.43 3.06
CA ARG A 240 -38.22 27.88 3.20
C ARG A 240 -39.34 28.46 2.35
N GLU A 241 -39.41 28.12 1.07
CA GLU A 241 -40.42 28.67 0.15
C GLU A 241 -41.84 28.29 0.56
N VAL A 242 -42.11 27.00 0.75
CA VAL A 242 -43.46 26.50 1.03
C VAL A 242 -43.83 26.69 2.50
N GLY A 243 -42.89 26.44 3.41
CA GLY A 243 -43.15 26.43 4.85
C GLY A 243 -43.04 27.79 5.54
N SER A 244 -42.08 28.63 5.13
CA SER A 244 -41.81 29.92 5.81
C SER A 244 -42.28 31.13 5.00
N GLU A 245 -42.02 31.17 3.70
CA GLU A 245 -42.34 32.31 2.83
C GLU A 245 -43.76 32.25 2.25
N GLY A 246 -44.45 31.10 2.38
CA GLY A 246 -45.80 30.89 1.82
C GLY A 246 -45.84 30.90 0.29
N LYS A 247 -44.70 30.75 -0.38
CA LYS A 247 -44.60 30.59 -1.85
C LYS A 247 -44.99 29.17 -2.23
N LEU A 248 -46.30 28.96 -2.36
CA LEU A 248 -46.87 27.66 -2.70
C LEU A 248 -46.52 27.24 -4.14
N GLY A 249 -46.24 25.96 -4.33
CA GLY A 249 -45.88 25.36 -5.62
C GLY A 249 -44.37 25.09 -5.81
N GLY A 250 -43.53 25.41 -4.82
CA GLY A 250 -42.12 25.06 -4.83
C GLY A 250 -41.91 23.54 -4.82
N GLN A 251 -41.02 23.05 -5.68
CA GLN A 251 -40.63 21.63 -5.78
C GLN A 251 -39.11 21.52 -5.82
N ALA A 252 -38.57 20.50 -5.16
CA ALA A 252 -37.17 20.14 -5.18
C ALA A 252 -36.83 19.50 -6.52
N ASN A 253 -35.75 19.96 -7.14
CA ASN A 253 -35.21 19.38 -8.36
C ASN A 253 -33.73 19.05 -8.15
N VAL A 254 -33.43 17.77 -7.95
CA VAL A 254 -32.06 17.29 -7.72
C VAL A 254 -31.61 16.45 -8.93
N PRO A 255 -30.78 17.00 -9.83
CA PRO A 255 -30.35 16.29 -11.03
C PRO A 255 -29.52 15.04 -10.72
N GLY A 256 -29.68 13.99 -11.53
CA GLY A 256 -28.82 12.80 -11.46
C GLY A 256 -29.03 11.90 -10.24
N VAL A 257 -30.11 12.09 -9.48
CA VAL A 257 -30.47 11.21 -8.36
C VAL A 257 -31.22 9.96 -8.81
N GLY A 258 -30.89 8.82 -8.20
CA GLY A 258 -31.55 7.54 -8.38
C GLY A 258 -31.71 6.81 -7.04
N GLY A 259 -32.50 5.73 -7.02
CA GLY A 259 -32.76 4.94 -5.81
C GLY A 259 -33.31 5.81 -4.66
N THR A 260 -32.78 5.60 -3.45
CA THR A 260 -33.23 6.31 -2.23
C THR A 260 -33.24 7.83 -2.36
N TRP A 261 -32.30 8.41 -3.11
CA TRP A 261 -32.24 9.87 -3.30
C TRP A 261 -33.42 10.41 -4.11
N LYS A 262 -33.85 9.65 -5.11
CA LYS A 262 -35.04 9.97 -5.90
C LYS A 262 -36.29 9.85 -5.03
N ASP A 263 -36.42 8.76 -4.28
CA ASP A 263 -37.57 8.51 -3.41
C ASP A 263 -37.76 9.62 -2.37
N LEU A 264 -36.64 10.11 -1.78
CA LEU A 264 -36.67 11.25 -0.86
C LEU A 264 -37.08 12.56 -1.54
N THR A 265 -36.56 12.83 -2.74
CA THR A 265 -36.92 14.02 -3.52
C THR A 265 -38.42 14.01 -3.87
N ASP A 266 -38.92 12.87 -4.34
CA ASP A 266 -40.33 12.68 -4.69
C ASP A 266 -41.24 12.81 -3.45
N SER A 267 -40.78 12.34 -2.28
CA SER A 267 -41.49 12.49 -1.01
C SER A 267 -41.61 13.95 -0.55
N VAL A 268 -40.52 14.73 -0.65
CA VAL A 268 -40.52 16.18 -0.35
C VAL A 268 -41.45 16.91 -1.32
N ASN A 269 -41.42 16.57 -2.60
CA ASN A 269 -42.30 17.15 -3.62
C ASN A 269 -43.77 16.84 -3.36
N LYS A 270 -44.08 15.60 -2.96
CA LYS A 270 -45.44 15.20 -2.58
C LYS A 270 -45.93 15.99 -1.37
N MET A 271 -45.10 16.16 -0.36
CA MET A 271 -45.42 16.98 0.82
C MET A 271 -45.70 18.44 0.44
N ALA A 272 -44.81 19.06 -0.32
CA ALA A 272 -44.94 20.44 -0.77
C ALA A 272 -46.18 20.66 -1.66
N SER A 273 -46.47 19.72 -2.56
CA SER A 273 -47.65 19.75 -3.43
C SER A 273 -48.95 19.63 -2.62
N ASN A 274 -49.00 18.70 -1.66
CA ASN A 274 -50.17 18.54 -0.78
C ASN A 274 -50.45 19.81 0.03
N LEU A 275 -49.43 20.38 0.68
CA LEU A 275 -49.57 21.64 1.42
C LEU A 275 -50.03 22.79 0.51
N THR A 276 -49.44 22.89 -0.68
CA THR A 276 -49.82 23.89 -1.69
C THR A 276 -51.29 23.77 -2.07
N ALA A 277 -51.75 22.56 -2.39
CA ALA A 277 -53.13 22.31 -2.78
C ALA A 277 -54.08 22.63 -1.62
N GLN A 278 -53.78 22.18 -0.41
CA GLN A 278 -54.61 22.39 0.77
C GLN A 278 -54.78 23.89 1.09
N VAL A 279 -53.67 24.63 1.16
CA VAL A 279 -53.71 26.06 1.49
C VAL A 279 -54.37 26.89 0.38
N ARG A 280 -54.13 26.58 -0.90
CA ARG A 280 -54.79 27.30 -2.01
C ARG A 280 -56.31 27.09 -2.01
N ASN A 281 -56.79 25.87 -1.77
CA ASN A 281 -58.22 25.60 -1.67
C ASN A 281 -58.88 26.38 -0.52
N ILE A 282 -58.23 26.41 0.65
CA ILE A 282 -58.70 27.20 1.80
C ILE A 282 -58.75 28.69 1.46
N ALA A 283 -57.68 29.23 0.87
CA ALA A 283 -57.59 30.63 0.49
C ALA A 283 -58.67 31.01 -0.53
N GLU A 284 -58.94 30.16 -1.51
CA GLU A 284 -59.95 30.38 -2.54
C GLU A 284 -61.36 30.46 -1.95
N VAL A 285 -61.74 29.51 -1.10
CA VAL A 285 -63.07 29.51 -0.44
C VAL A 285 -63.21 30.68 0.51
N THR A 286 -62.18 30.97 1.31
CA THR A 286 -62.21 32.10 2.27
C THR A 286 -62.30 33.45 1.54
N THR A 287 -61.64 33.58 0.38
CA THR A 287 -61.72 34.78 -0.46
C THR A 287 -63.12 34.94 -1.07
N ALA A 288 -63.73 33.85 -1.55
CA ALA A 288 -65.09 33.88 -2.07
C ALA A 288 -66.10 34.31 -1.00
N VAL A 289 -65.98 33.75 0.21
CA VAL A 289 -66.78 34.12 1.38
C VAL A 289 -66.63 35.60 1.71
N ALA A 290 -65.39 36.12 1.71
CA ALA A 290 -65.12 37.53 1.96
C ALA A 290 -65.75 38.46 0.89
N ASN A 291 -65.85 38.00 -0.36
CA ASN A 291 -66.52 38.70 -1.45
C ASN A 291 -68.06 38.50 -1.47
N GLY A 292 -68.61 37.81 -0.47
CA GLY A 292 -70.05 37.57 -0.33
C GLY A 292 -70.58 36.35 -1.10
N ASP A 293 -69.71 35.57 -1.75
CA ASP A 293 -70.09 34.31 -2.39
C ASP A 293 -70.00 33.15 -1.37
N LEU A 294 -71.15 32.85 -0.75
CA LEU A 294 -71.33 31.78 0.21
C LEU A 294 -71.76 30.46 -0.44
N SER A 295 -71.66 30.35 -1.77
CA SER A 295 -71.96 29.11 -2.49
C SER A 295 -70.79 28.12 -2.49
N ARG A 296 -69.56 28.61 -2.26
CA ARG A 296 -68.33 27.80 -2.34
C ARG A 296 -68.05 27.06 -1.03
N LYS A 297 -67.51 25.85 -1.16
CA LYS A 297 -67.02 25.03 -0.04
C LYS A 297 -65.66 24.43 -0.38
N ILE A 298 -64.90 24.09 0.66
CA ILE A 298 -63.67 23.32 0.49
C ILE A 298 -64.09 21.87 0.21
N GLU A 299 -63.68 21.33 -0.93
CA GLU A 299 -64.04 19.96 -1.35
C GLU A 299 -62.86 18.99 -1.34
N VAL A 300 -61.61 19.50 -1.39
CA VAL A 300 -60.39 18.68 -1.46
C VAL A 300 -60.32 17.60 -0.37
N ASP A 301 -59.89 16.40 -0.73
CA ASP A 301 -59.72 15.28 0.21
C ASP A 301 -58.51 15.52 1.11
N VAL A 302 -58.75 15.57 2.41
CA VAL A 302 -57.76 15.95 3.44
C VAL A 302 -57.99 15.12 4.69
N GLN A 303 -56.93 14.92 5.46
CA GLN A 303 -56.92 14.11 6.67
C GLN A 303 -56.31 14.88 7.84
N GLY A 304 -56.52 14.38 9.06
CA GLY A 304 -55.96 14.95 10.29
C GLY A 304 -56.42 16.38 10.56
N GLU A 305 -55.52 17.21 11.06
CA GLU A 305 -55.80 18.61 11.44
C GLU A 305 -56.35 19.44 10.27
N ILE A 306 -55.95 19.15 9.03
CA ILE A 306 -56.45 19.86 7.84
C ILE A 306 -57.92 19.51 7.56
N LEU A 307 -58.37 18.29 7.90
CA LEU A 307 -59.79 17.93 7.79
C LEU A 307 -60.65 18.67 8.82
N GLU A 308 -60.15 18.82 10.05
CA GLU A 308 -60.82 19.61 11.08
C GLU A 308 -60.95 21.07 10.66
N LEU A 309 -59.88 21.65 10.09
CA LEU A 309 -59.89 23.00 9.53
C LEU A 309 -60.90 23.14 8.39
N LYS A 310 -60.91 22.20 7.44
CA LYS A 310 -61.90 22.13 6.35
C LYS A 310 -63.33 22.14 6.88
N ASN A 311 -63.63 21.28 7.86
CA ASN A 311 -64.97 21.17 8.44
C ASN A 311 -65.38 22.45 9.17
N THR A 312 -64.45 23.05 9.92
CA THR A 312 -64.67 24.32 10.64
C THR A 312 -65.00 25.44 9.67
N ILE A 313 -64.21 25.60 8.60
CA ILE A 313 -64.45 26.63 7.59
C ILE A 313 -65.78 26.37 6.87
N ASN A 314 -66.04 25.14 6.43
CA ASN A 314 -67.30 24.82 5.75
C ASN A 314 -68.53 25.08 6.64
N THR A 315 -68.44 24.79 7.94
CA THR A 315 -69.50 25.09 8.91
C THR A 315 -69.70 26.60 9.06
N MET A 316 -68.62 27.38 9.13
CA MET A 316 -68.68 28.84 9.15
C MET A 316 -69.38 29.38 7.89
N VAL A 317 -69.06 28.87 6.70
CA VAL A 317 -69.72 29.29 5.44
C VAL A 317 -71.22 29.00 5.49
N GLU A 318 -71.62 27.83 5.99
CA GLU A 318 -73.03 27.47 6.14
C GLU A 318 -73.77 28.40 7.11
N GLN A 319 -73.17 28.71 8.26
CA GLN A 319 -73.73 29.63 9.25
C GLN A 319 -73.88 31.04 8.68
N LEU A 320 -72.85 31.56 8.01
CA LEU A 320 -72.91 32.87 7.34
C LEU A 320 -73.99 32.90 6.26
N ARG A 321 -74.17 31.80 5.52
CA ARG A 321 -75.21 31.70 4.48
C ARG A 321 -76.61 31.72 5.07
N ALA A 322 -76.83 31.00 6.17
CA ALA A 322 -78.08 31.02 6.92
C ALA A 322 -78.37 32.44 7.46
N PHE A 323 -77.36 33.07 8.07
CA PHE A 323 -77.46 34.44 8.57
C PHE A 323 -77.82 35.45 7.47
N ALA A 324 -77.13 35.41 6.33
CA ALA A 324 -77.38 36.31 5.20
C ALA A 324 -78.79 36.13 4.61
N SER A 325 -79.26 34.88 4.52
CA SER A 325 -80.63 34.56 4.10
C SER A 325 -81.65 35.16 5.09
N GLU A 326 -81.40 35.04 6.39
CA GLU A 326 -82.30 35.52 7.43
C GLU A 326 -82.36 37.05 7.49
N VAL A 327 -81.22 37.73 7.36
CA VAL A 327 -81.17 39.19 7.24
C VAL A 327 -81.93 39.65 6.00
N THR A 328 -81.77 38.96 4.87
CA THR A 328 -82.50 39.29 3.63
C THR A 328 -84.01 39.12 3.82
N ARG A 329 -84.44 38.04 4.52
CA ARG A 329 -85.84 37.79 4.86
C ARG A 329 -86.40 38.89 5.75
N VAL A 330 -85.74 39.20 6.86
CA VAL A 330 -86.17 40.24 7.81
C VAL A 330 -86.18 41.62 7.14
N ALA A 331 -85.16 41.96 6.35
CA ALA A 331 -85.11 43.22 5.61
C ALA A 331 -86.28 43.34 4.62
N ARG A 332 -86.68 42.24 3.97
CA ARG A 332 -87.85 42.21 3.10
C ARG A 332 -89.16 42.38 3.88
N GLU A 333 -89.32 41.66 5.00
CA GLU A 333 -90.52 41.72 5.85
C GLU A 333 -90.73 43.12 6.44
N VAL A 334 -89.67 43.73 6.96
CA VAL A 334 -89.71 45.05 7.59
C VAL A 334 -89.76 46.16 6.53
N GLY A 335 -88.94 46.07 5.48
CA GLY A 335 -88.74 47.15 4.51
C GLY A 335 -89.76 47.21 3.39
N THR A 336 -90.17 46.06 2.84
CA THR A 336 -91.10 46.01 1.70
C THR A 336 -92.51 45.55 2.07
N GLU A 337 -92.65 44.70 3.08
CA GLU A 337 -93.95 44.13 3.48
C GLU A 337 -94.59 44.87 4.68
N GLY A 338 -93.87 45.80 5.31
CA GLY A 338 -94.38 46.66 6.39
C GLY A 338 -94.68 45.93 7.70
N LYS A 339 -94.21 44.69 7.87
CA LYS A 339 -94.38 43.91 9.10
C LYS A 339 -93.30 44.30 10.11
N LEU A 340 -93.64 45.21 11.04
CA LEU A 340 -92.74 45.62 12.12
C LEU A 340 -92.65 44.51 13.19
N GLY A 341 -91.43 44.12 13.56
CA GLY A 341 -91.16 43.13 14.63
C GLY A 341 -90.52 41.82 14.18
N GLY A 342 -90.13 41.66 12.91
CA GLY A 342 -89.41 40.48 12.44
C GLY A 342 -88.07 40.31 13.16
N GLN A 343 -87.90 39.20 13.87
CA GLN A 343 -86.63 38.82 14.49
C GLN A 343 -85.89 37.84 13.59
N ALA A 344 -84.58 38.03 13.44
CA ALA A 344 -83.72 37.07 12.80
C ALA A 344 -83.49 35.89 13.75
N ASN A 345 -83.82 34.67 13.32
CA ASN A 345 -83.47 33.45 14.03
C ASN A 345 -82.26 32.80 13.35
N VAL A 346 -81.11 32.86 14.03
CA VAL A 346 -79.83 32.40 13.51
C VAL A 346 -79.35 31.26 14.43
N PRO A 347 -78.95 30.10 13.88
CA PRO A 347 -78.47 28.96 14.66
C PRO A 347 -77.12 29.17 15.34
#